data_AF-A0A847GLX8-F1
#
_entry.id   AF-A0A847GLX8-F1
#
_cell.length_a   1.000
_cell.length_b   1.000
_cell.length_c   1.000
_cell.angle_alpha   90.00
_cell.angle_beta   90.00
_cell.angle_gamma   90.00
#
_symmetry.space_group_name_H-M   'P 1'
#
loop_
_entity.id
_entity.type
_entity.pdbx_description
1 polymer ?
#
loop_
_entity_poly.entity_id
_entity_poly.type
_entity_poly.pdbx_seq_one_letter_code
_entity_poly.pdbx_strand_id
1 'polypeptide(L)' 'MAKSWIVRDGQLVLNLEAAEEGGYVVTSPLDPEWITEAETVKEAIENARDAAEASRASRQK' A
#
# COMPACT_ATOMS: atom_id res chain seq x y z
N MET A 1 -2.73 14.87 -14.53
CA MET A 1 -3.62 14.06 -13.68
C MET A 1 -2.82 12.86 -13.23
N ALA A 2 -2.48 12.77 -11.95
CA ALA A 2 -1.80 11.60 -11.42
C ALA A 2 -2.70 10.39 -11.62
N LYS A 3 -2.13 9.30 -12.13
CA LYS A 3 -2.88 8.09 -12.39
C LYS A 3 -2.89 7.30 -11.08
N SER A 4 -4.08 7.03 -10.56
CA SER A 4 -4.26 6.22 -9.35
C SER A 4 -4.96 4.91 -9.68
N TRP A 5 -4.59 3.86 -8.94
CA TRP A 5 -5.10 2.51 -9.09
C TRP A 5 -5.38 1.89 -7.74
N ILE A 6 -6.49 1.16 -7.63
CA ILE A 6 -6.78 0.37 -6.44
C ILE A 6 -6.37 -1.07 -6.71
N VAL A 7 -5.43 -1.57 -5.91
CA VAL A 7 -4.97 -2.95 -5.92
C VAL A 7 -5.60 -3.68 -4.74
N ARG A 8 -6.06 -4.90 -4.98
CA ARG A 8 -6.62 -5.78 -3.94
C ARG A 8 -5.86 -7.09 -3.95
N ASP A 9 -5.28 -7.45 -2.81
CA ASP A 9 -4.59 -8.72 -2.60
C ASP A 9 -5.23 -9.45 -1.42
N GLY A 10 -6.17 -10.36 -1.71
CA GLY A 10 -6.97 -11.03 -0.69
C GLY A 10 -7.81 -10.05 0.16
N GLN A 11 -7.42 -9.86 1.42
CA GLN A 11 -8.05 -8.90 2.35
C GLN A 11 -7.37 -7.52 2.35
N LEU A 12 -6.22 -7.39 1.68
CA LEU A 12 -5.46 -6.16 1.60
C LEU A 12 -6.04 -5.29 0.47
N VAL A 13 -6.31 -4.02 0.76
CA VAL A 13 -6.71 -3.03 -0.24
C VAL A 13 -5.68 -1.91 -0.18
N LEU A 14 -5.09 -1.59 -1.33
CA LEU A 14 -4.08 -0.54 -1.46
C LEU A 14 -4.46 0.40 -2.61
N ASN A 15 -4.16 1.67 -2.44
CA ASN A 15 -4.30 2.71 -3.44
C ASN A 15 -2.90 3.16 -3.85
N LEU A 16 -2.55 2.90 -5.12
CA LEU A 16 -1.28 3.28 -5.72
C LEU A 16 -1.49 4.53 -6.56
N GLU A 17 -0.71 5.56 -6.33
CA GLU A 17 -0.71 6.80 -7.08
C GLU A 17 0.65 7.01 -7.73
N ALA A 18 0.69 7.29 -9.03
CA ALA A 18 1.94 7.58 -9.73
C ALA A 18 2.55 8.90 -9.20
N ALA A 19 3.77 8.82 -8.66
CA ALA A 19 4.51 9.99 -8.19
C ALA A 19 5.09 10.80 -9.36
N GLU A 20 5.28 12.10 -9.17
CA GLU A 20 5.77 13.01 -10.21
C GLU A 20 7.22 12.72 -10.61
N GLU A 21 8.04 12.23 -9.67
CA GLU A 21 9.46 11.91 -9.85
C GLU A 21 9.71 10.46 -10.30
N GLY A 22 8.64 9.67 -10.48
CA GLY A 22 8.70 8.24 -10.75
C GLY A 22 8.40 7.38 -9.52
N GLY A 23 7.92 6.16 -9.75
CA GLY A 23 7.44 5.26 -8.70
C GLY A 23 5.95 5.47 -8.35
N TYR A 24 5.55 4.89 -7.22
CA TYR A 24 4.17 4.83 -6.76
C TYR A 24 4.10 5.15 -5.27
N VAL A 25 3.23 6.09 -4.92
CA VAL A 25 2.78 6.32 -3.55
C VAL A 25 1.67 5.32 -3.25
N VAL A 26 1.92 4.46 -2.28
CA VAL A 26 1.05 3.37 -1.86
C VAL A 26 0.39 3.78 -0.55
N THR A 27 -0.93 3.76 -0.53
CA THR A 27 -1.73 4.15 0.64
C THR A 27 -2.77 3.09 0.92
N SER A 28 -3.17 2.93 2.18
CA SER A 28 -4.26 2.01 2.53
C SER A 28 -5.55 2.78 2.82
N PRO A 29 -6.67 2.54 2.10
CA PRO A 29 -7.95 3.13 2.46
C PRO A 29 -8.51 2.63 3.79
N LEU A 30 -7.99 1.51 4.32
CA LEU A 30 -8.35 0.99 5.64
C LEU A 30 -7.56 1.66 6.77
N ASP A 31 -6.42 2.28 6.43
CA ASP A 31 -5.48 2.89 7.37
C ASP A 31 -4.82 4.09 6.67
N PRO A 32 -5.48 5.27 6.63
CA PRO A 32 -5.03 6.40 5.83
C PRO A 32 -3.71 7.02 6.32
N GLU A 33 -3.28 6.72 7.55
CA GLU A 33 -1.98 7.12 8.10
C GLU A 33 -0.84 6.25 7.54
N TRP A 34 -1.16 5.11 6.93
CA TRP A 34 -0.18 4.21 6.34
C TRP A 34 0.06 4.57 4.87
N ILE A 35 1.19 5.25 4.68
CA ILE A 35 1.67 5.76 3.40
C ILE A 35 3.08 5.21 3.20
N THR A 36 3.33 4.55 2.07
CA THR A 36 4.65 4.03 1.70
C THR A 36 4.95 4.35 0.24
N GLU A 37 6.22 4.38 -0.12
CA GLU A 37 6.66 4.61 -1.50
C GLU A 37 7.29 3.34 -2.06
N ALA A 38 7.07 3.09 -3.36
CA ALA A 38 7.62 1.94 -4.04
C ALA A 38 7.89 2.25 -5.51
N GLU A 39 8.98 1.73 -6.06
CA GLU A 39 9.27 1.89 -7.49
C GLU A 39 8.38 0.99 -8.37
N THR A 40 7.90 -0.13 -7.81
CA THR A 40 7.05 -1.08 -8.54
C THR A 40 5.82 -1.51 -7.74
N VAL A 41 4.76 -1.88 -8.47
CA VAL A 41 3.52 -2.43 -7.88
C VAL A 41 3.80 -3.70 -7.06
N LYS A 42 4.77 -4.53 -7.48
CA LYS A 42 5.13 -5.75 -6.74
C LYS A 42 5.72 -5.39 -5.37
N GLU A 43 6.66 -4.46 -5.35
CA GLU A 43 7.34 -4.01 -4.14
C GLU A 43 6.36 -3.29 -3.18
N ALA A 44 5.43 -2.51 -3.74
CA ALA A 44 4.31 -1.92 -3.02
C ALA A 44 3.49 -2.97 -2.27
N ILE A 45 3.14 -4.08 -2.94
CA ILE A 45 2.34 -5.16 -2.35
C ILE A 45 3.17 -5.92 -1.31
N GLU A 46 4.45 -6.18 -1.55
CA GLU A 46 5.31 -6.90 -0.60
C GLU A 46 5.50 -6.11 0.70
N ASN A 47 5.85 -4.82 0.60
CA ASN A 47 5.93 -3.92 1.76
C ASN A 47 4.58 -3.80 2.47
N ALA A 48 3.51 -3.71 1.70
CA ALA A 48 2.18 -3.60 2.27
C ALA A 48 1.79 -4.87 3.04
N ARG A 49 2.09 -6.05 2.49
CA ARG A 49 1.82 -7.32 3.17
C ARG A 49 2.56 -7.43 4.49
N ASP A 50 3.84 -7.07 4.53
CA ASP A 50 4.65 -7.13 5.76
C ASP A 50 4.07 -6.24 6.86
N ALA A 51 3.74 -4.99 6.55
CA ALA A 51 3.14 -4.08 7.52
C ALA A 51 1.70 -4.50 7.92
N ALA A 52 0.93 -5.10 7.01
CA ALA A 52 -0.37 -5.67 7.35
C ALA A 52 -0.25 -6.89 8.27
N GLU A 53 0.76 -7.75 8.07
CA GLU A 53 1.05 -8.87 8.98
C GLU A 53 1.44 -8.38 10.37
N ALA A 54 2.29 -7.35 10.46
CA ALA A 54 2.64 -6.69 11.72
C ALA A 54 1.41 -6.07 12.41
N SER A 55 0.54 -5.41 11.65
CA SER A 55 -0.68 -4.77 12.17
C SER A 55 -1.74 -5.80 12.61
N ARG A 56 -1.87 -6.94 11.91
CA ARG A 56 -2.74 -8.07 12.30
C ARG A 56 -2.25 -8.79 13.55
N ALA A 57 -0.94 -8.87 13.76
CA ALA A 57 -0.36 -9.40 14.99
C ALA A 57 -0.66 -8.50 16.20
N SER A 58 -0.72 -7.17 15.97
CA SER A 58 -1.05 -6.19 17.02
C SER A 58 -2.55 -6.17 17.37
N ARG A 59 -3.44 -6.36 16.39
CA ARG A 59 -4.91 -6.39 16.58
C ARG A 59 -5.47 -7.65 17.27
N GLN A 60 -4.65 -8.67 17.49
CA GLN A 60 -5.04 -9.93 18.15
C GLN A 60 -4.58 -10.04 19.62
N LYS A 61 -4.11 -8.94 20.23
CA LYS A 61 -3.78 -8.89 21.67
C LYS A 61 -4.80 -8.08 22.46
#